data_AF-A0A850U1Y2-F1
#
_entry.id   AF-A0A850U1Y2-F1
#
_cell.length_a   1.000
_cell.length_b   1.000
_cell.length_c   1.000
_cell.angle_alpha   90.00
_cell.angle_beta   90.00
_cell.angle_gamma   90.00
#
_symmetry.space_group_name_H-M   'P 1'
#
loop_
_entity.id
_entity.type
_entity.pdbx_description
1 polymer ?
#
loop_
_entity_poly.entity_id
_entity_poly.type
_entity_poly.pdbx_seq_one_letter_code
_entity_poly.pdbx_strand_id
1 'polypeptide(L)'
;MTFFPHHLPLFLSFRLVAVALEEEIIVSKLGDNATLSCIYQGRKLPLKNLRVYWQIADDPEECSVVHALISGQDNESEQCIQFKNRTQLFWDRLESGNFSLLLLNVSQSDERTYKCVVLQKTEYNKVIHQAEVVLSLAASYSQPILSGPIRNSDSTGEEVTFSCRSGNGYPEPNVYWINKTDNSRLPPSELEITPHADGTYSVFSTLKVKATSNMQIECSIENKILQENLSANYTHLKQSDGSGTESHKNLEKNGRGAQAAGIVSIVILMGLLAVLTCWLWRRRSAKLVSYTGNE
;
A
#
# COMPACT_ATOMS: atom_id res chain seq x y z
N MET A 1 -56.25 62.99 5.57
CA MET A 1 -54.85 62.55 5.66
C MET A 1 -54.84 61.14 6.20
N THR A 2 -54.73 60.17 5.29
CA THR A 2 -54.80 58.72 5.56
C THR A 2 -53.38 58.17 5.79
N PHE A 3 -53.23 57.32 6.80
CA PHE A 3 -51.97 56.75 7.26
C PHE A 3 -51.85 55.26 6.88
N PHE A 4 -50.62 54.87 6.50
CA PHE A 4 -49.98 53.53 6.48
C PHE A 4 -50.43 52.47 5.44
N PRO A 5 -49.58 51.46 5.12
CA PRO A 5 -48.12 51.34 5.31
C PRO A 5 -47.34 50.90 4.05
N HIS A 6 -46.04 51.19 4.00
CA HIS A 6 -45.08 50.60 3.06
C HIS A 6 -44.70 49.19 3.54
N HIS A 7 -44.99 48.17 2.73
CA HIS A 7 -44.46 46.82 2.90
C HIS A 7 -43.02 46.77 2.37
N LEU A 8 -42.04 46.58 3.26
CA LEU A 8 -40.67 46.21 2.88
C LEU A 8 -40.65 44.71 2.53
N PRO A 9 -40.09 44.30 1.38
CA PRO A 9 -39.97 42.88 1.06
C PRO A 9 -38.89 42.24 1.94
N LEU A 10 -39.28 41.21 2.68
CA LEU A 10 -38.37 40.31 3.39
C LEU A 10 -37.55 39.52 2.36
N PHE A 11 -36.29 39.89 2.15
CA PHE A 11 -35.33 39.06 1.44
C PHE A 11 -34.98 37.86 2.33
N LEU A 12 -35.59 36.70 2.03
CA LEU A 12 -35.14 35.42 2.56
C LEU A 12 -33.73 35.14 2.03
N SER A 13 -32.72 35.31 2.88
CA SER A 13 -31.37 34.84 2.58
C SER A 13 -31.36 33.31 2.71
N PHE A 14 -31.45 32.63 1.56
CA PHE A 14 -31.12 31.21 1.49
C PHE A 14 -29.61 31.07 1.74
N ARG A 15 -29.24 30.67 2.96
CA ARG A 15 -27.89 30.19 3.24
C ARG A 15 -27.73 28.85 2.54
N LEU A 16 -26.95 28.83 1.44
CA LEU A 16 -26.48 27.58 0.85
C LEU A 16 -25.54 26.94 1.88
N VAL A 17 -26.00 25.91 2.58
CA VAL A 17 -25.11 25.08 3.40
C VAL A 17 -24.39 24.16 2.43
N ALA A 18 -23.16 24.50 2.07
CA ALA A 18 -22.27 23.56 1.41
C ALA A 18 -21.92 22.48 2.44
N VAL A 19 -22.51 21.30 2.29
CA VAL A 19 -22.05 20.11 3.01
C VAL A 19 -20.73 19.72 2.34
N ALA A 20 -19.62 19.91 3.04
CA ALA A 20 -18.35 19.34 2.60
C ALA A 20 -18.51 17.81 2.65
N LEU A 21 -18.53 17.16 1.48
CA LEU A 21 -18.39 15.72 1.44
C LEU A 21 -16.99 15.38 1.94
N GLU A 22 -16.90 14.42 2.86
CA GLU A 22 -15.63 13.85 3.27
C GLU A 22 -15.09 13.03 2.09
N GLU A 23 -14.01 13.50 1.47
CA GLU A 23 -13.36 12.83 0.35
C GLU A 23 -12.54 11.64 0.88
N GLU A 24 -12.89 10.42 0.46
CA GLU A 24 -12.11 9.23 0.78
C GLU A 24 -11.00 9.05 -0.25
N ILE A 25 -9.73 8.95 0.19
CA ILE A 25 -8.60 8.68 -0.69
C ILE A 25 -8.29 7.18 -0.66
N ILE A 26 -8.33 6.55 -1.82
CA ILE A 26 -7.99 5.14 -2.00
C ILE A 26 -6.74 5.05 -2.82
N VAL A 27 -5.73 4.37 -2.28
CA VAL A 27 -4.45 4.17 -2.95
C VAL A 27 -4.40 2.78 -3.56
N SER A 28 -4.15 2.70 -4.87
CA SER A 28 -3.99 1.43 -5.59
C SER A 28 -2.67 1.38 -6.36
N LYS A 29 -2.16 0.18 -6.59
CA LYS A 29 -1.04 -0.04 -7.51
C LYS A 29 -1.56 -0.13 -8.95
N LEU A 30 -0.71 0.24 -9.91
CA LEU A 30 -0.95 -0.02 -11.33
C LEU A 30 -1.13 -1.52 -11.59
N GLY A 31 -2.19 -1.86 -12.33
CA GLY A 31 -2.56 -3.24 -12.68
C GLY A 31 -3.36 -3.99 -11.61
N ASP A 32 -3.41 -3.50 -10.38
CA ASP A 32 -4.25 -4.07 -9.32
C ASP A 32 -5.71 -3.67 -9.50
N ASN A 33 -6.60 -4.25 -8.69
CA ASN A 33 -8.00 -3.85 -8.65
C ASN A 33 -8.22 -2.89 -7.47
N ALA A 34 -9.00 -1.83 -7.67
CA ALA A 34 -9.36 -0.87 -6.65
C ALA A 34 -10.83 -1.02 -6.25
N THR A 35 -11.14 -0.91 -4.95
CA THR A 35 -12.52 -0.87 -4.46
C THR A 35 -12.87 0.54 -4.02
N LEU A 36 -13.73 1.23 -4.76
CA LEU A 36 -14.22 2.57 -4.44
C LEU A 36 -15.39 2.47 -3.46
N SER A 37 -15.23 3.04 -2.27
CA SER A 37 -16.19 2.91 -1.18
C SER A 37 -17.43 3.78 -1.39
N CYS A 38 -18.64 3.21 -1.22
CA CYS A 38 -19.87 3.98 -1.15
C CYS A 38 -20.88 3.26 -0.25
N ILE A 39 -21.04 3.73 0.98
CA ILE A 39 -21.80 3.04 2.02
C ILE A 39 -22.93 3.95 2.55
N TYR A 40 -24.16 3.59 2.20
CA TYR A 40 -25.36 4.22 2.72
C TYR A 40 -25.80 3.58 4.04
N GLN A 41 -25.64 4.32 5.14
CA GLN A 41 -26.04 3.88 6.49
C GLN A 41 -27.52 4.16 6.83
N GLY A 42 -28.42 3.92 5.88
CA GLY A 42 -29.86 4.10 6.09
C GLY A 42 -30.63 2.81 6.21
N ARG A 43 -31.95 2.89 6.03
CA ARG A 43 -32.81 1.70 5.98
C ARG A 43 -32.53 0.89 4.72
N LYS A 44 -32.76 -0.43 4.77
CA LYS A 44 -32.75 -1.28 3.59
C LYS A 44 -33.82 -0.84 2.60
N LEU A 45 -33.46 -0.80 1.31
CA LEU A 45 -34.34 -0.39 0.23
C LEU A 45 -34.35 -1.45 -0.87
N PRO A 46 -35.53 -1.83 -1.41
CA PRO A 46 -35.61 -2.77 -2.52
C PRO A 46 -34.85 -2.25 -3.75
N LEU A 47 -33.96 -3.06 -4.31
CA LEU A 47 -33.11 -2.68 -5.47
C LEU A 47 -33.91 -2.18 -6.68
N LYS A 48 -35.12 -2.73 -6.89
CA LYS A 48 -36.06 -2.30 -7.95
C LYS A 48 -36.41 -0.80 -7.91
N ASN A 49 -36.31 -0.20 -6.72
CA ASN A 49 -36.61 1.21 -6.48
C ASN A 49 -35.35 2.08 -6.42
N LEU A 50 -34.18 1.54 -6.73
CA LEU A 50 -32.92 2.27 -6.68
C LEU A 50 -32.36 2.50 -8.07
N ARG A 51 -31.65 3.62 -8.20
CA ARG A 51 -30.66 3.84 -9.25
C ARG A 51 -29.35 4.20 -8.57
N VAL A 52 -28.27 3.55 -8.96
CA VAL A 52 -26.93 3.83 -8.45
C VAL A 52 -26.09 4.22 -9.66
N TYR A 53 -25.41 5.35 -9.55
CA TYR A 53 -24.45 5.81 -10.54
C TYR A 53 -23.09 5.99 -9.88
N TRP A 54 -22.08 5.41 -10.49
CA TRP A 54 -20.71 5.85 -10.33
C TRP A 54 -20.35 6.71 -11.54
N GLN A 55 -19.82 7.89 -11.28
CA GLN A 55 -19.48 8.88 -12.29
C GLN A 55 -18.08 9.45 -12.01
N ILE A 56 -17.41 9.99 -13.02
CA ILE A 56 -16.24 10.84 -12.79
C ILE A 56 -16.74 12.19 -12.28
N ALA A 57 -16.21 12.69 -11.16
CA ALA A 57 -16.72 13.87 -10.47
C ALA A 57 -16.42 15.18 -11.23
N ASP A 58 -15.23 15.25 -11.84
CA ASP A 58 -14.64 16.48 -12.38
C ASP A 58 -14.70 16.60 -13.91
N ASP A 59 -15.47 15.75 -14.60
CA ASP A 59 -15.31 15.57 -16.04
C ASP A 59 -16.30 16.38 -16.91
N PRO A 60 -15.81 17.30 -17.78
CA PRO A 60 -16.57 17.88 -18.88
C PRO A 60 -16.57 17.00 -20.15
N GLU A 61 -15.97 15.80 -20.13
CA GLU A 61 -15.99 14.84 -21.26
C GLU A 61 -17.41 14.43 -21.68
N GLU A 62 -17.53 13.93 -22.91
CA GLU A 62 -18.78 13.50 -23.53
C GLU A 62 -19.48 12.35 -22.76
N CYS A 63 -18.73 11.58 -21.95
CA CYS A 63 -19.26 10.51 -21.11
C CYS A 63 -18.54 10.44 -19.76
N SER A 64 -19.29 10.56 -18.66
CA SER A 64 -18.76 10.46 -17.28
C SER A 64 -19.23 9.24 -16.50
N VAL A 65 -20.11 8.40 -17.05
CA VAL A 65 -20.70 7.25 -16.34
C VAL A 65 -19.73 6.07 -16.28
N VAL A 66 -19.26 5.79 -15.08
CA VAL A 66 -18.32 4.70 -14.77
C VAL A 66 -19.06 3.39 -14.56
N HIS A 67 -20.21 3.41 -13.88
CA HIS A 67 -21.07 2.24 -13.70
C HIS A 67 -22.50 2.69 -13.40
N ALA A 68 -23.50 1.94 -13.86
CA ALA A 68 -24.91 2.24 -13.62
C ALA A 68 -25.67 0.98 -13.23
N LEU A 69 -26.40 1.04 -12.12
CA LEU A 69 -27.37 0.03 -11.69
C LEU A 69 -28.74 0.68 -11.67
N ILE A 70 -29.69 0.17 -12.45
CA ILE A 70 -31.05 0.72 -12.56
C ILE A 70 -32.06 -0.36 -12.24
N SER A 71 -32.89 -0.12 -11.23
CA SER A 71 -33.95 -1.04 -10.81
C SER A 71 -33.46 -2.48 -10.55
N GLY A 72 -32.25 -2.60 -10.00
CA GLY A 72 -31.64 -3.87 -9.62
C GLY A 72 -30.96 -4.64 -10.76
N GLN A 73 -30.66 -3.98 -11.89
CA GLN A 73 -29.91 -4.55 -12.99
C GLN A 73 -28.81 -3.59 -13.45
N ASP A 74 -27.66 -4.13 -13.82
CA ASP A 74 -26.59 -3.34 -14.42
C ASP A 74 -27.05 -2.80 -15.78
N ASN A 75 -26.73 -1.53 -16.04
CA ASN A 75 -27.02 -0.88 -17.30
C ASN A 75 -25.74 -0.51 -18.03
N GLU A 76 -25.24 -1.45 -18.83
CA GLU A 76 -24.03 -1.26 -19.66
C GLU A 76 -24.22 -0.25 -20.80
N SER A 77 -25.46 0.11 -21.15
CA SER A 77 -25.72 1.04 -22.26
C SER A 77 -25.34 2.49 -21.93
N GLU A 78 -25.44 2.88 -20.65
CA GLU A 78 -25.05 4.21 -20.16
C GLU A 78 -23.56 4.29 -19.83
N GLN A 79 -22.88 3.15 -19.70
CA GLN A 79 -21.48 3.08 -19.27
C GLN A 79 -20.51 3.52 -20.37
N CYS A 80 -19.53 4.35 -20.02
CA CYS A 80 -18.47 4.76 -20.93
C CYS A 80 -17.60 3.56 -21.32
N ILE A 81 -17.16 3.55 -22.58
CA ILE A 81 -16.52 2.38 -23.18
C ILE A 81 -15.24 1.95 -22.45
N GLN A 82 -14.49 2.89 -21.89
CA GLN A 82 -13.26 2.65 -21.13
C GLN A 82 -13.48 1.91 -19.80
N PHE A 83 -14.71 1.86 -19.28
CA PHE A 83 -15.07 1.17 -18.04
C PHE A 83 -15.84 -0.14 -18.27
N LYS A 84 -16.33 -0.39 -19.48
CA LYS A 84 -17.06 -1.63 -19.81
C LYS A 84 -16.20 -2.85 -19.52
N ASN A 85 -16.81 -3.87 -18.91
CA ASN A 85 -16.17 -5.10 -18.44
C ASN A 85 -15.06 -4.91 -17.39
N ARG A 86 -14.85 -3.70 -16.87
CA ARG A 86 -13.84 -3.40 -15.83
C ARG A 86 -14.45 -3.04 -14.49
N THR A 87 -15.78 -2.93 -14.39
CA THR A 87 -16.45 -2.47 -13.17
C THR A 87 -17.46 -3.49 -12.67
N GLN A 88 -17.54 -3.70 -11.36
CA GLN A 88 -18.52 -4.58 -10.75
C GLN A 88 -18.99 -4.03 -9.41
N LEU A 89 -20.28 -4.19 -9.09
CA LEU A 89 -20.81 -3.96 -7.75
C LEU A 89 -20.85 -5.27 -6.94
N PHE A 90 -20.80 -5.16 -5.61
CA PHE A 90 -20.93 -6.30 -4.71
C PHE A 90 -22.40 -6.66 -4.47
N TRP A 91 -22.96 -7.50 -5.36
CA TRP A 91 -24.37 -7.89 -5.37
C TRP A 91 -24.93 -8.37 -4.02
N ASP A 92 -24.14 -9.13 -3.27
CA ASP A 92 -24.46 -9.64 -1.93
C ASP A 92 -24.65 -8.55 -0.88
N ARG A 93 -24.19 -7.32 -1.16
CA ARG A 93 -24.15 -6.20 -0.21
C ARG A 93 -25.04 -5.02 -0.60
N LEU A 94 -25.59 -5.00 -1.81
CA LEU A 94 -26.42 -3.89 -2.32
C LEU A 94 -27.63 -3.60 -1.42
N GLU A 95 -28.37 -4.64 -1.00
CA GLU A 95 -29.54 -4.46 -0.13
C GLU A 95 -29.19 -3.97 1.28
N SER A 96 -27.92 -4.14 1.69
CA SER A 96 -27.40 -3.63 2.95
C SER A 96 -26.94 -2.17 2.87
N GLY A 97 -27.01 -1.55 1.68
CA GLY A 97 -26.60 -0.17 1.46
C GLY A 97 -25.13 0.00 1.06
N ASN A 98 -24.41 -1.09 0.79
CA ASN A 98 -23.05 -1.03 0.26
C ASN A 98 -23.11 -1.05 -1.27
N PHE A 99 -22.78 0.09 -1.86
CA PHE A 99 -22.76 0.35 -3.29
C PHE A 99 -21.32 0.55 -3.80
N SER A 100 -20.34 0.01 -3.07
CA SER A 100 -18.93 0.12 -3.45
C SER A 100 -18.67 -0.53 -4.81
N LEU A 101 -17.78 0.08 -5.58
CA LEU A 101 -17.43 -0.34 -6.94
C LEU A 101 -16.06 -1.01 -6.95
N LEU A 102 -15.98 -2.21 -7.51
CA LEU A 102 -14.71 -2.82 -7.87
C LEU A 102 -14.34 -2.37 -9.29
N LEU A 103 -13.22 -1.65 -9.42
CA LEU A 103 -12.58 -1.29 -10.69
C LEU A 103 -11.39 -2.23 -10.94
N LEU A 104 -11.39 -2.89 -12.09
CA LEU A 104 -10.43 -3.93 -12.46
C LEU A 104 -9.27 -3.36 -13.28
N ASN A 105 -8.07 -3.88 -13.02
CA ASN A 105 -6.84 -3.58 -13.77
C ASN A 105 -6.63 -2.06 -13.91
N VAL A 106 -6.41 -1.40 -12.78
CA VAL A 106 -6.30 0.06 -12.70
C VAL A 106 -5.11 0.57 -13.50
N SER A 107 -5.35 1.58 -14.33
CA SER A 107 -4.32 2.27 -15.12
C SER A 107 -4.20 3.74 -14.72
N GLN A 108 -3.14 4.40 -15.19
CA GLN A 108 -2.89 5.82 -14.88
C GLN A 108 -4.05 6.75 -15.26
N SER A 109 -4.81 6.43 -16.32
CA SER A 109 -6.00 7.18 -16.73
C SER A 109 -7.16 7.16 -15.72
N ASP A 110 -7.14 6.19 -14.81
CA ASP A 110 -8.17 6.01 -13.77
C ASP A 110 -7.84 6.82 -12.49
N GLU A 111 -6.67 7.45 -12.40
CA GLU A 111 -6.31 8.33 -11.28
C GLU A 111 -7.14 9.62 -11.31
N ARG A 112 -8.35 9.53 -10.76
CA ARG A 112 -9.40 10.55 -10.84
C ARG A 112 -10.26 10.58 -9.58
N THR A 113 -11.05 11.64 -9.44
CA THR A 113 -12.14 11.71 -8.46
C THR A 113 -13.39 11.06 -9.03
N TYR A 114 -13.95 10.12 -8.27
CA TYR A 114 -15.18 9.40 -8.58
C TYR A 114 -16.30 9.83 -7.66
N LYS A 115 -17.52 9.86 -8.17
CA LYS A 115 -18.73 10.22 -7.45
C LYS A 115 -19.73 9.08 -7.49
N CYS A 116 -20.14 8.62 -6.31
CA CYS A 116 -21.26 7.72 -6.13
C CYS A 116 -22.54 8.54 -5.90
N VAL A 117 -23.61 8.24 -6.64
CA VAL A 117 -24.94 8.85 -6.46
C VAL A 117 -25.99 7.75 -6.38
N VAL A 118 -26.66 7.66 -5.23
CA VAL A 118 -27.76 6.72 -5.01
C VAL A 118 -29.08 7.50 -5.02
N LEU A 119 -29.95 7.16 -5.96
CA LEU A 119 -31.27 7.73 -6.10
C LEU A 119 -32.34 6.69 -5.74
N GLN A 120 -33.32 7.13 -4.97
CA GLN A 120 -34.55 6.39 -4.75
C GLN A 120 -35.60 6.83 -5.77
N LYS A 121 -36.16 5.85 -6.49
CA LYS A 121 -37.31 6.05 -7.38
C LYS A 121 -38.52 6.48 -6.56
N THR A 122 -38.84 7.76 -6.68
CA THR A 122 -40.05 8.41 -6.20
C THR A 122 -40.69 9.13 -7.40
N GLU A 123 -41.66 10.02 -7.18
CA GLU A 123 -42.24 10.84 -8.25
C GLU A 123 -41.19 11.70 -8.99
N TYR A 124 -40.12 12.13 -8.30
CA TYR A 124 -39.09 13.04 -8.83
C TYR A 124 -37.66 12.50 -8.69
N ASN A 125 -37.46 11.21 -8.40
CA ASN A 125 -36.16 10.59 -8.10
C ASN A 125 -35.36 11.35 -7.02
N LYS A 126 -35.46 10.92 -5.76
CA LYS A 126 -34.77 11.58 -4.66
C LYS A 126 -33.35 11.03 -4.50
N VAL A 127 -32.34 11.90 -4.50
CA VAL A 127 -30.98 11.55 -4.05
C VAL A 127 -31.02 11.22 -2.55
N ILE A 128 -30.62 10.02 -2.19
CA ILE A 128 -30.62 9.55 -0.79
C ILE A 128 -29.21 9.36 -0.21
N HIS A 129 -28.20 9.26 -1.07
CA HIS A 129 -26.79 9.17 -0.67
C HIS A 129 -25.88 9.65 -1.80
N GLN A 130 -24.79 10.31 -1.41
CA GLN A 130 -23.69 10.67 -2.29
C GLN A 130 -22.37 10.46 -1.54
N ALA A 131 -21.34 10.04 -2.26
CA ALA A 131 -19.98 9.90 -1.76
C ALA A 131 -19.01 10.30 -2.88
N GLU A 132 -17.87 10.86 -2.53
CA GLU A 132 -16.76 11.16 -3.45
C GLU A 132 -15.51 10.41 -3.00
N VAL A 133 -14.84 9.78 -3.96
CA VAL A 133 -13.67 8.93 -3.72
C VAL A 133 -12.58 9.34 -4.69
N VAL A 134 -11.42 9.74 -4.16
CA VAL A 134 -10.23 10.02 -4.95
C VAL A 134 -9.45 8.72 -5.10
N LEU A 135 -9.33 8.23 -6.33
CA LEU A 135 -8.43 7.11 -6.62
C LEU A 135 -7.04 7.68 -6.91
N SER A 136 -6.09 7.44 -6.01
CA SER A 136 -4.68 7.78 -6.19
C SER A 136 -3.87 6.54 -6.48
N LEU A 137 -2.78 6.70 -7.23
CA LEU A 137 -1.88 5.60 -7.53
C LEU A 137 -0.56 5.74 -6.78
N ALA A 138 -0.11 4.65 -6.17
CA ALA A 138 1.21 4.62 -5.56
C ALA A 138 1.82 3.21 -5.52
N ALA A 139 3.14 3.18 -5.53
CA ALA A 139 3.95 2.00 -5.27
C ALA A 139 5.11 2.39 -4.36
N SER A 140 5.32 1.59 -3.31
CA SER A 140 6.48 1.73 -2.44
C SER A 140 7.77 1.53 -3.24
N TYR A 141 8.78 2.34 -2.95
CA TYR A 141 10.09 2.20 -3.54
C TYR A 141 10.81 0.97 -2.96
N SER A 142 11.77 0.41 -3.69
CA SER A 142 12.66 -0.58 -3.07
C SER A 142 13.47 0.05 -1.92
N GLN A 143 13.82 -0.74 -0.90
CA GLN A 143 14.73 -0.30 0.16
C GLN A 143 16.00 0.35 -0.45
N PRO A 144 16.33 1.61 -0.12
CA PRO A 144 17.49 2.29 -0.71
C PRO A 144 18.78 1.53 -0.44
N ILE A 145 19.65 1.45 -1.46
CA ILE A 145 20.97 0.87 -1.37
C ILE A 145 21.98 2.01 -1.34
N LEU A 146 22.58 2.22 -0.16
CA LEU A 146 23.64 3.19 0.04
C LEU A 146 25.01 2.53 -0.20
N SER A 147 25.83 3.13 -1.06
CA SER A 147 27.20 2.69 -1.38
C SER A 147 28.19 3.82 -1.13
N GLY A 148 29.42 3.47 -0.73
CA GLY A 148 30.50 4.41 -0.39
C GLY A 148 30.89 4.34 1.10
N PRO A 149 31.76 5.25 1.58
CA PRO A 149 32.40 6.32 0.82
C PRO A 149 33.45 5.81 -0.18
N ILE A 150 33.42 6.32 -1.42
CA ILE A 150 34.47 6.11 -2.42
C ILE A 150 35.39 7.34 -2.40
N ARG A 151 36.70 7.15 -2.27
CA ARG A 151 37.69 8.25 -2.33
C ARG A 151 38.00 8.57 -3.79
N ASN A 152 37.89 9.85 -4.16
CA ASN A 152 38.22 10.31 -5.51
C ASN A 152 39.73 10.57 -5.61
N SER A 153 40.45 9.84 -6.47
CA SER A 153 41.91 9.97 -6.67
C SER A 153 42.36 11.36 -7.14
N ASP A 154 41.44 12.10 -7.77
CA ASP A 154 41.72 13.38 -8.46
C ASP A 154 41.38 14.60 -7.59
N SER A 155 40.79 14.38 -6.42
CA SER A 155 40.59 15.41 -5.38
C SER A 155 41.77 15.36 -4.40
N THR A 156 41.99 16.40 -3.60
CA THR A 156 43.10 16.54 -2.63
C THR A 156 43.11 15.51 -1.48
N GLY A 157 42.57 14.30 -1.67
CA GLY A 157 42.56 13.19 -0.73
C GLY A 157 41.47 13.28 0.36
N GLU A 158 40.68 14.36 0.36
CA GLU A 158 39.72 14.66 1.42
C GLU A 158 38.25 14.52 1.02
N GLU A 159 37.92 14.48 -0.27
CA GLU A 159 36.53 14.34 -0.72
C GLU A 159 36.16 12.86 -0.92
N VAL A 160 34.99 12.50 -0.42
CA VAL A 160 34.41 11.17 -0.61
C VAL A 160 33.02 11.27 -1.23
N THR A 161 32.70 10.26 -2.03
CA THR A 161 31.43 10.16 -2.74
C THR A 161 30.59 9.02 -2.19
N PHE A 162 29.31 9.30 -1.92
CA PHE A 162 28.27 8.31 -1.68
C PHE A 162 27.36 8.20 -2.90
N SER A 163 26.80 7.02 -3.12
CA SER A 163 25.73 6.81 -4.09
C SER A 163 24.57 6.08 -3.45
N CYS A 164 23.35 6.49 -3.81
CA CYS A 164 22.11 5.93 -3.32
C CYS A 164 21.27 5.48 -4.52
N ARG A 165 20.77 4.24 -4.47
CA ARG A 165 19.91 3.65 -5.51
C ARG A 165 18.63 3.11 -4.92
N SER A 166 17.52 3.33 -5.62
CA SER A 166 16.24 2.67 -5.37
C SER A 166 15.42 2.64 -6.65
N GLY A 167 14.41 1.79 -6.74
CA GLY A 167 13.54 1.74 -7.91
C GLY A 167 12.18 1.11 -7.71
N ASN A 168 11.47 1.01 -8.83
CA ASN A 168 10.13 0.45 -8.97
C ASN A 168 9.05 1.13 -8.09
N GLY A 169 9.24 2.41 -7.77
CA GLY A 169 8.27 3.19 -6.99
C GLY A 169 7.42 4.12 -7.87
N TYR A 170 6.28 4.56 -7.33
CA TYR A 170 5.40 5.54 -7.97
C TYR A 170 4.66 6.35 -6.90
N PRO A 171 4.40 7.65 -7.07
CA PRO A 171 4.84 8.52 -8.17
C PRO A 171 6.31 8.93 -8.01
N GLU A 172 6.77 9.93 -8.77
CA GLU A 172 8.09 10.56 -8.60
C GLU A 172 8.35 10.93 -7.11
N PRO A 173 9.50 10.55 -6.53
CA PRO A 173 9.73 10.67 -5.09
C PRO A 173 10.45 11.98 -4.73
N ASN A 174 10.44 12.35 -3.45
CA ASN A 174 11.43 13.30 -2.95
C ASN A 174 12.65 12.55 -2.40
N VAL A 175 13.85 13.01 -2.71
CA VAL A 175 15.10 12.37 -2.31
C VAL A 175 15.90 13.33 -1.42
N TYR A 176 16.33 12.84 -0.26
CA TYR A 176 17.03 13.63 0.74
C TYR A 176 18.34 12.96 1.15
N TRP A 177 19.39 13.76 1.27
CA TRP A 177 20.59 13.40 1.99
C TRP A 177 20.60 14.10 3.34
N ILE A 178 20.84 13.37 4.41
CA ILE A 178 20.79 13.88 5.78
C ILE A 178 22.10 13.54 6.48
N ASN A 179 22.75 14.54 7.07
CA ASN A 179 23.81 14.32 8.02
C ASN A 179 23.19 14.00 9.38
N LYS A 180 23.28 12.77 9.86
CA LYS A 180 22.64 12.36 11.13
C LYS A 180 23.36 12.88 12.36
N THR A 181 24.57 13.44 12.22
CA THR A 181 25.30 14.05 13.33
C THR A 181 24.62 15.33 13.81
N ASP A 182 24.04 16.12 12.92
CA ASP A 182 23.35 17.39 13.22
C ASP A 182 21.93 17.48 12.64
N ASN A 183 21.44 16.42 12.01
CA ASN A 183 20.18 16.35 11.26
C ASN A 183 20.04 17.41 10.14
N SER A 184 21.15 17.94 9.63
CA SER A 184 21.13 18.89 8.52
C SER A 184 20.86 18.19 7.19
N ARG A 185 20.15 18.89 6.30
CA ARG A 185 19.96 18.45 4.92
C ARG A 185 21.17 18.81 4.07
N LEU A 186 21.67 17.83 3.32
CA LEU A 186 22.77 17.99 2.39
C LEU A 186 22.21 18.02 0.95
N PRO A 187 22.66 18.96 0.10
CA PRO A 187 22.24 18.97 -1.29
C PRO A 187 22.89 17.79 -2.05
N PRO A 188 22.14 17.06 -2.89
CA PRO A 188 22.74 16.05 -3.77
C PRO A 188 23.70 16.71 -4.76
N SER A 189 24.83 16.05 -5.03
CA SER A 189 25.76 16.45 -6.10
C SER A 189 25.21 16.08 -7.48
N GLU A 190 24.48 14.97 -7.54
CA GLU A 190 23.75 14.50 -8.72
C GLU A 190 22.46 13.82 -8.26
N LEU A 191 21.38 14.02 -9.01
CA LEU A 191 20.11 13.34 -8.80
C LEU A 191 19.52 13.04 -10.17
N GLU A 192 19.32 11.76 -10.45
CA GLU A 192 18.66 11.24 -11.63
C GLU A 192 17.43 10.45 -11.18
N ILE A 193 16.28 10.80 -11.74
CA ILE A 193 15.03 10.06 -11.57
C ILE A 193 14.62 9.55 -12.95
N THR A 194 14.69 8.24 -13.13
CA THR A 194 14.48 7.58 -14.43
C THR A 194 13.07 6.98 -14.48
N PRO A 195 12.19 7.42 -15.40
CA PRO A 195 10.90 6.80 -15.62
C PRO A 195 11.02 5.49 -16.43
N HIS A 196 10.16 4.52 -16.14
CA HIS A 196 10.08 3.23 -16.83
C HIS A 196 8.80 3.10 -17.67
N ALA A 197 8.79 2.15 -18.60
CA ALA A 197 7.66 1.90 -19.48
C ALA A 197 6.41 1.38 -18.74
N ASP A 198 6.57 0.79 -17.56
CA ASP A 198 5.47 0.36 -16.68
C ASP A 198 4.89 1.50 -15.83
N GLY A 199 5.38 2.73 -16.02
CA GLY A 199 4.98 3.92 -15.28
C GLY A 199 5.74 4.15 -13.97
N THR A 200 6.58 3.22 -13.52
CA THR A 200 7.35 3.38 -12.28
C THR A 200 8.61 4.23 -12.46
N TYR A 201 9.25 4.60 -11.35
CA TYR A 201 10.46 5.41 -11.31
C TYR A 201 11.60 4.69 -10.59
N SER A 202 12.83 4.93 -11.06
CA SER A 202 14.07 4.64 -10.35
C SER A 202 14.81 5.90 -9.96
N VAL A 203 15.50 5.85 -8.83
CA VAL A 203 16.30 6.93 -8.26
C VAL A 203 17.76 6.52 -8.25
N PHE A 204 18.61 7.40 -8.78
CA PHE A 204 20.04 7.39 -8.56
C PHE A 204 20.49 8.76 -8.07
N SER A 205 21.15 8.82 -6.92
CA SER A 205 21.69 10.09 -6.41
C SER A 205 23.10 9.92 -5.87
N THR A 206 23.92 10.95 -6.05
CA THR A 206 25.27 11.01 -5.47
C THR A 206 25.43 12.19 -4.53
N LEU A 207 26.27 12.01 -3.52
CA LEU A 207 26.63 13.03 -2.55
C LEU A 207 28.15 13.07 -2.41
N LYS A 208 28.75 14.22 -2.70
CA LYS A 208 30.17 14.52 -2.47
C LYS A 208 30.31 15.39 -1.22
N VAL A 209 31.08 14.91 -0.26
CA VAL A 209 31.34 15.60 1.01
C VAL A 209 32.79 15.40 1.44
N LYS A 210 33.29 16.32 2.26
CA LYS A 210 34.60 16.16 2.90
C LYS A 210 34.54 15.05 3.95
N ALA A 211 35.52 14.15 3.93
CA ALA A 211 35.61 13.05 4.86
C ALA A 211 35.86 13.55 6.29
N THR A 212 35.02 13.13 7.23
CA THR A 212 35.19 13.41 8.66
C THR A 212 35.30 12.11 9.46
N SER A 213 35.88 12.17 10.66
CA SER A 213 36.11 10.99 11.50
C SER A 213 34.84 10.35 12.06
N ASN A 214 33.75 11.10 12.15
CA ASN A 214 32.47 10.72 12.76
C ASN A 214 31.28 10.93 11.81
N MET A 215 31.47 10.59 10.53
CA MET A 215 30.47 10.84 9.51
C MET A 215 29.30 9.85 9.61
N GLN A 216 28.08 10.38 9.69
CA GLN A 216 26.83 9.61 9.67
C GLN A 216 25.91 10.16 8.58
N ILE A 217 25.78 9.42 7.49
CA ILE A 217 25.03 9.87 6.30
C ILE A 217 23.81 8.98 6.12
N GLU A 218 22.67 9.60 5.84
CA GLU A 218 21.43 8.93 5.50
C GLU A 218 20.97 9.40 4.12
N CYS A 219 20.61 8.45 3.26
CA CYS A 219 19.81 8.70 2.06
C CYS A 219 18.38 8.31 2.39
N SER A 220 17.42 9.20 2.14
CA SER A 220 16.00 8.98 2.37
C SER A 220 15.20 9.23 1.09
N ILE A 221 14.25 8.34 0.81
CA ILE A 221 13.33 8.41 -0.33
C ILE A 221 11.91 8.49 0.24
N GLU A 222 11.23 9.59 -0.07
CA GLU A 222 9.88 9.88 0.40
C GLU A 222 8.85 9.60 -0.70
N ASN A 223 7.87 8.76 -0.37
CA ASN A 223 6.62 8.65 -1.10
C ASN A 223 5.51 9.40 -0.34
N LYS A 224 5.15 10.58 -0.86
CA LYS A 224 4.14 11.45 -0.23
C LYS A 224 2.74 10.83 -0.17
N ILE A 225 2.35 10.06 -1.19
CA ILE A 225 1.01 9.46 -1.27
C ILE A 225 0.88 8.35 -0.24
N LEU A 226 1.91 7.51 -0.08
CA LEU A 226 1.94 6.45 0.92
C LEU A 226 2.33 6.93 2.33
N GLN A 227 2.71 8.21 2.49
CA GLN A 227 3.30 8.74 3.71
C GLN A 227 4.48 7.88 4.21
N GLU A 228 5.27 7.37 3.27
CA GLU A 228 6.36 6.42 3.51
C GLU A 228 7.71 7.10 3.30
N ASN A 229 8.65 6.85 4.22
CA ASN A 229 10.03 7.29 4.12
C ASN A 229 10.94 6.08 4.28
N LEU A 230 11.56 5.65 3.18
CA LEU A 230 12.56 4.59 3.19
C LEU A 230 13.95 5.20 3.24
N SER A 231 14.78 4.74 4.17
CA SER A 231 16.12 5.29 4.33
C SER A 231 17.20 4.21 4.46
N ALA A 232 18.40 4.56 4.03
CA ALA A 232 19.61 3.78 4.23
C ALA A 232 20.69 4.68 4.84
N ASN A 233 21.41 4.14 5.82
CA ASN A 233 22.37 4.89 6.61
C ASN A 233 23.79 4.30 6.52
N TYR A 234 24.77 5.17 6.69
CA TYR A 234 26.18 4.86 6.81
C TYR A 234 26.69 5.48 8.09
N THR A 235 27.44 4.73 8.88
CA THR A 235 28.11 5.24 10.08
C THR A 235 29.58 4.84 10.05
N HIS A 236 30.46 5.83 10.22
CA HIS A 236 31.88 5.59 10.42
C HIS A 236 32.25 5.87 11.87
N LEU A 237 32.66 4.83 12.59
CA LEU A 237 33.23 4.93 13.93
C LEU A 237 34.73 4.70 13.83
N LYS A 238 35.52 5.68 14.25
CA LYS A 238 36.99 5.53 14.34
C LYS A 238 37.28 4.49 15.43
N GLN A 239 37.79 3.32 15.06
CA GLN A 239 38.30 2.34 16.00
C GLN A 239 39.56 2.95 16.65
N SER A 240 39.58 3.06 17.98
CA SER A 240 40.79 3.49 18.69
C SER A 240 41.84 2.39 18.53
N ASP A 241 42.91 2.67 17.79
CA ASP A 241 44.09 1.82 17.73
C ASP A 241 44.70 1.69 19.14
N GLY A 242 44.38 0.56 19.78
CA GLY A 242 45.14 0.03 20.90
C GLY A 242 46.28 -0.81 20.35
N SER A 243 47.49 -0.25 20.42
CA SER A 243 48.79 -0.92 20.26
C SER A 243 48.79 -2.36 20.80
N GLY A 244 49.23 -3.32 19.98
CA GLY A 244 49.36 -4.72 20.37
C GLY A 244 49.86 -5.61 19.23
N THR A 245 51.16 -5.52 18.96
CA THR A 245 52.09 -6.60 18.55
C THR A 245 51.58 -7.75 17.65
N GLU A 246 52.24 -7.88 16.50
CA GLU A 246 52.38 -9.15 15.77
C GLU A 246 52.73 -10.30 16.74
N SER A 247 51.94 -11.36 16.72
CA SER A 247 52.40 -12.68 17.13
C SER A 247 51.69 -13.74 16.29
N HIS A 248 52.46 -14.29 15.36
CA HIS A 248 52.25 -15.61 14.80
C HIS A 248 51.88 -16.60 15.92
N LYS A 249 50.66 -17.13 15.90
CA LYS A 249 50.36 -18.39 16.58
C LYS A 249 49.63 -19.33 15.63
N ASN A 250 50.38 -20.38 15.30
CA ASN A 250 49.93 -21.61 14.67
C ASN A 250 48.64 -22.12 15.36
N LEU A 251 47.64 -22.50 14.56
CA LEU A 251 46.50 -23.25 15.05
C LEU A 251 46.93 -24.70 15.25
N GLU A 252 47.40 -24.99 16.46
CA GLU A 252 47.58 -26.35 16.97
C GLU A 252 46.19 -27.01 17.09
N LYS A 253 45.95 -28.01 16.24
CA LYS A 253 44.75 -28.85 16.26
C LYS A 253 45.03 -30.04 17.18
N ASN A 254 44.47 -30.03 18.40
CA ASN A 254 43.93 -31.24 19.00
C ASN A 254 43.06 -30.98 20.24
N GLY A 255 41.88 -31.60 20.27
CA GLY A 255 40.97 -31.60 21.41
C GLY A 255 39.56 -32.08 21.06
N ARG A 256 39.38 -33.41 20.95
CA ARG A 256 38.08 -34.11 20.88
C ARG A 256 37.36 -34.00 22.23
N GLY A 257 36.02 -33.91 22.21
CA GLY A 257 35.20 -34.45 23.32
C GLY A 257 33.83 -33.80 23.54
N ALA A 258 32.77 -34.59 23.27
CA ALA A 258 31.35 -34.39 23.61
C ALA A 258 30.64 -33.21 22.89
N GLN A 259 29.57 -33.43 22.11
CA GLN A 259 28.28 -33.95 22.55
C GLN A 259 27.60 -34.80 21.47
N ALA A 260 27.46 -36.11 21.71
CA ALA A 260 26.67 -37.03 20.89
C ALA A 260 25.61 -37.76 21.73
N ALA A 261 25.06 -37.11 22.76
CA ALA A 261 24.05 -37.70 23.65
C ALA A 261 22.60 -37.29 23.28
N GLY A 262 22.42 -36.23 22.50
CA GLY A 262 21.09 -35.72 22.12
C GLY A 262 20.44 -36.48 20.97
N ILE A 263 21.21 -36.85 19.95
CA ILE A 263 20.66 -37.40 18.70
C ILE A 263 20.27 -38.88 18.85
N VAL A 264 21.07 -39.67 19.58
CA VAL A 264 20.76 -41.09 19.82
C VAL A 264 19.49 -41.26 20.65
N SER A 265 19.28 -40.38 21.64
CA SER A 265 18.08 -40.38 22.48
C SER A 265 16.81 -40.11 21.68
N ILE A 266 16.85 -39.20 20.70
CA ILE A 266 15.71 -38.86 19.84
C ILE A 266 15.35 -40.02 18.90
N VAL A 267 16.35 -40.69 18.31
CA VAL A 267 16.11 -41.83 17.40
C VAL A 267 15.47 -43.01 18.14
N ILE A 268 15.91 -43.28 19.37
CA ILE A 268 15.31 -44.32 20.22
C ILE A 268 13.86 -43.96 20.59
N LEU A 269 13.59 -42.69 20.93
CA LEU A 269 12.25 -42.24 21.29
C LEU A 269 11.26 -42.36 20.10
N MET A 270 11.71 -42.00 18.89
CA MET A 270 10.92 -42.13 17.67
C MET A 270 10.65 -43.60 17.31
N GLY A 271 11.63 -44.49 17.51
CA GLY A 271 11.46 -45.93 17.34
C GLY A 271 10.43 -46.52 18.30
N LEU A 272 10.49 -46.15 19.59
CA LEU A 272 9.52 -46.63 20.59
C LEU A 272 8.10 -46.13 20.32
N LEU A 273 7.93 -44.88 19.87
CA LEU A 273 6.63 -44.33 19.48
C LEU A 273 6.04 -45.06 18.26
N ALA A 274 6.86 -45.38 17.26
CA ALA A 274 6.40 -46.14 16.09
C ALA A 274 5.95 -47.57 16.45
N VAL A 275 6.65 -48.22 17.38
CA VAL A 275 6.24 -49.56 17.87
C VAL A 275 4.93 -49.48 18.66
N LEU A 276 4.77 -48.47 19.51
CA LEU A 276 3.53 -48.25 20.27
C LEU A 276 2.34 -47.96 19.36
N THR A 277 2.49 -47.11 18.34
CA THR A 277 1.42 -46.84 17.38
C THR A 277 1.07 -48.08 16.57
N CYS A 278 2.06 -48.85 16.12
CA CYS A 278 1.83 -50.10 15.40
C CYS A 278 1.13 -51.16 16.28
N TRP A 279 1.50 -51.26 17.55
CA TRP A 279 0.86 -52.16 18.52
C TRP A 279 -0.58 -51.74 18.82
N LEU A 280 -0.84 -50.45 19.04
CA LEU A 280 -2.20 -49.92 19.23
C LEU A 280 -3.07 -50.12 18.00
N TRP A 281 -2.50 -49.97 16.81
CA TRP A 281 -3.20 -50.21 15.55
C TRP A 281 -3.55 -51.69 15.37
N ARG A 282 -2.59 -52.61 15.62
CA ARG A 282 -2.86 -54.07 15.66
C ARG A 282 -3.92 -54.43 16.69
N ARG A 283 -3.90 -53.82 17.88
CA ARG A 283 -4.89 -54.09 18.93
C ARG A 283 -6.29 -53.58 18.56
N ARG A 284 -6.40 -52.45 17.84
CA ARG A 284 -7.66 -51.97 17.27
C ARG A 284 -8.17 -52.89 16.15
N SER A 285 -7.30 -53.35 15.24
CA SER A 285 -7.68 -54.28 14.18
C SER A 285 -8.12 -55.64 14.73
N ALA A 286 -7.48 -56.14 15.79
CA ALA A 286 -7.90 -57.38 16.46
C ALA A 286 -9.28 -57.25 17.14
N LYS A 287 -9.63 -56.06 17.64
CA LYS A 287 -10.98 -55.79 18.17
C LYS A 287 -12.05 -55.72 17.07
N LEU A 288 -11.71 -55.19 15.89
CA LEU A 288 -12.63 -55.13 14.75
C LEU A 288 -12.92 -56.52 14.14
N VAL A 289 -11.95 -57.42 14.12
CA VAL A 289 -12.14 -58.79 13.62
C VAL A 289 -13.01 -59.65 14.57
N SER A 290 -13.11 -59.29 15.86
CA SER A 290 -14.01 -59.99 16.81
C SER A 290 -15.50 -59.62 16.68
N TYR A 291 -15.83 -58.56 15.92
CA TYR A 291 -17.22 -58.08 15.74
C TYR A 291 -17.89 -58.57 14.44
N THR A 292 -17.15 -59.26 13.56
CA THR A 292 -17.66 -59.74 12.26
C THR A 292 -17.66 -61.27 12.17
N GLY A 293 -17.69 -61.97 13.31
CA GLY A 293 -17.54 -63.43 13.40
C GLY A 293 -18.58 -64.13 14.29
N ASN A 294 -19.70 -63.47 14.59
CA ASN A 294 -20.89 -64.11 15.15
C ASN A 294 -22.11 -63.45 14.52
N GLU A 295 -22.93 -64.31 13.89
CA GLU A 295 -24.15 -64.06 13.10
C GLU A 295 -23.94 -63.70 11.62
#